data_AF-A0A954GS68-F1
#
_entry.id   AF-A0A954GS68-F1
#
_cell.length_a   1.000
_cell.length_b   1.000
_cell.length_c   1.000
_cell.angle_alpha   90.00
_cell.angle_beta   90.00
_cell.angle_gamma   90.00
#
_symmetry.space_group_name_H-M   'P 1'
#
loop_
_entity.id
_entity.type
_entity.pdbx_description
1 polymer ?
#
loop_
_entity_poly.entity_id
_entity_poly.type
_entity_poly.pdbx_seq_one_letter_code
_entity_poly.pdbx_strand_id
1 'polypeptide(L)'
;CLWTFSLSVRQIVTALAIRWFVILLLTTGWVCRVTASDPIRSNAARGEEDLIQQLGAPSFRDRFAAEKELLERGLTSVSAVREALTNENAEIRYRAQRLMREFLLIEAETNEPLLLNSPWQLTEDVYNVWERWHATVGDSPASRQLLVQMLRIEPELLLALNAPQGTIRGLLESRCGELRMFPNQANQEANPLTTASVLFVTLQEDVQPSAQAMHVVSSLIATGKFMALLNDPQVGVAARTLVEQWIGHGTISTAYMRLQTSERMKSPAGMDAARELLSSQNAPGPTEQVAVRYLAKAGGNEAISVLESKLDDTTVIRSADNKNDDGTTESIYRLEFRDIVLLALVQMTKQAPTDYGFRQTDNGAYNQQNSGFESDLKREAALRKWQRWSRENLREVHAEPFDASEGTAL
;
A
#
# COMPACT_ATOMS: atom_id res chain seq x y z
N CYS A 1 3.51 49.07 -21.44
CA CYS A 1 2.20 49.74 -21.34
C CYS A 1 1.67 50.01 -22.73
N LEU A 2 0.39 49.68 -22.94
CA LEU A 2 -0.36 49.68 -24.21
C LEU A 2 -0.15 48.43 -25.08
N TRP A 3 -1.32 47.95 -25.54
CA TRP A 3 -1.62 46.94 -26.56
C TRP A 3 -2.34 45.67 -26.07
N THR A 4 -3.60 45.59 -26.51
CA THR A 4 -4.52 44.44 -26.64
C THR A 4 -5.73 44.35 -25.69
N PHE A 5 -6.58 45.38 -25.75
CA PHE A 5 -8.03 45.25 -25.54
C PHE A 5 -8.70 45.26 -26.93
N SER A 6 -9.09 44.10 -27.45
CA SER A 6 -10.01 43.99 -28.59
C SER A 6 -10.47 42.55 -28.75
N LEU A 7 -11.41 42.12 -27.93
CA LEU A 7 -12.28 40.99 -28.26
C LEU A 7 -13.53 41.03 -27.40
N SER A 8 -14.68 40.84 -28.06
CA SER A 8 -15.98 40.46 -27.48
C SER A 8 -17.10 41.51 -27.38
N VAL A 9 -17.31 42.29 -28.44
CA VAL A 9 -18.64 42.86 -28.74
C VAL A 9 -19.50 41.87 -29.56
N ARG A 10 -18.88 40.87 -30.22
CA ARG A 10 -19.61 39.85 -31.02
C ARG A 10 -20.25 38.72 -30.21
N GLN A 11 -19.81 38.42 -28.99
CA GLN A 11 -20.42 37.36 -28.16
C GLN A 11 -21.66 37.83 -27.38
N ILE A 12 -21.81 39.14 -27.17
CA ILE A 12 -22.98 39.69 -26.46
C ILE A 12 -24.22 39.72 -27.36
N VAL A 13 -24.04 39.94 -28.68
CA VAL A 13 -25.16 39.98 -29.63
C VAL A 13 -25.73 38.58 -29.92
N THR A 14 -24.92 37.53 -29.82
CA THR A 14 -25.38 36.13 -30.02
C THR A 14 -26.11 35.55 -28.80
N ALA A 15 -25.78 36.00 -27.58
CA ALA A 15 -26.45 35.55 -26.35
C ALA A 15 -27.88 36.11 -26.18
N LEU A 16 -28.20 37.28 -26.78
CA LEU A 16 -29.53 37.89 -26.70
C LEU A 16 -30.53 37.32 -27.73
N ALA A 17 -30.06 36.82 -28.87
CA ALA A 17 -30.94 36.22 -29.89
C ALA A 17 -31.47 34.83 -29.49
N ILE A 18 -30.69 34.05 -28.73
CA ILE A 18 -31.09 32.70 -28.28
C ILE A 18 -32.11 32.77 -27.14
N ARG A 19 -32.13 33.86 -26.35
CA ARG A 19 -33.06 34.05 -25.23
C ARG A 19 -34.49 34.41 -25.67
N TRP A 20 -34.65 35.00 -26.86
CA TRP A 20 -35.97 35.34 -27.42
C TRP A 20 -36.63 34.19 -28.19
N PHE A 21 -35.86 33.23 -28.70
CA PHE A 21 -36.41 32.10 -29.45
C PHE A 21 -37.05 31.03 -28.55
N VAL A 22 -36.65 30.94 -27.27
CA VAL A 22 -37.22 29.98 -26.31
C VAL A 22 -38.55 30.47 -25.69
N ILE A 23 -38.79 31.79 -25.67
CA ILE A 23 -40.02 32.36 -25.11
C ILE A 23 -41.19 32.32 -26.11
N LEU A 24 -40.93 32.18 -27.41
CA LEU A 24 -41.98 32.19 -28.45
C LEU A 24 -42.57 30.80 -28.79
N LEU A 25 -42.01 29.71 -28.24
CA LEU A 25 -42.51 28.34 -28.43
C LEU A 25 -43.45 27.84 -27.31
N LEU A 26 -43.93 28.74 -26.45
CA LEU A 26 -44.85 28.43 -25.34
C LEU A 26 -46.31 28.84 -25.58
N THR A 27 -46.71 29.25 -26.79
CA THR A 27 -48.07 29.78 -27.04
C THR A 27 -48.86 29.11 -28.17
N THR A 28 -48.40 28.00 -28.75
CA THR A 28 -49.23 27.23 -29.69
C THR A 28 -49.45 25.81 -29.18
N GLY A 29 -50.71 25.53 -28.86
CA GLY A 29 -51.12 24.39 -28.07
C GLY A 29 -51.24 23.10 -28.85
N TRP A 30 -51.02 22.01 -28.13
CA TRP A 30 -51.62 20.71 -28.41
C TRP A 30 -52.27 20.22 -27.11
N VAL A 31 -53.60 20.35 -27.08
CA VAL A 31 -54.45 19.76 -26.05
C VAL A 31 -54.52 18.26 -26.33
N CYS A 32 -53.52 17.50 -25.88
CA CYS A 32 -53.69 16.07 -25.65
C CYS A 32 -54.36 15.91 -24.29
N ARG A 33 -55.69 15.73 -24.30
CA ARG A 33 -56.43 15.15 -23.18
C ARG A 33 -55.97 13.71 -23.00
N VAL A 34 -54.87 13.52 -22.25
CA VAL A 34 -54.56 12.24 -21.62
C VAL A 34 -55.44 12.16 -20.38
N THR A 35 -56.56 11.44 -20.48
CA THR A 35 -57.28 10.96 -19.30
C THR A 35 -56.50 9.78 -18.73
N ALA A 36 -55.37 10.07 -18.09
CA ALA A 36 -54.78 9.16 -17.12
C ALA A 36 -55.37 9.55 -15.78
N SER A 37 -56.42 8.84 -15.37
CA SER A 37 -56.77 8.68 -13.97
C SER A 37 -55.65 7.86 -13.31
N ASP A 38 -54.48 8.46 -13.13
CA ASP A 38 -53.53 7.99 -12.13
C ASP A 38 -54.14 8.40 -10.79
N PRO A 39 -54.55 7.47 -9.92
CA PRO A 39 -54.84 7.84 -8.56
C PRO A 39 -53.53 8.39 -8.00
N ILE A 40 -53.50 9.71 -7.79
CA ILE A 40 -52.56 10.35 -6.88
C ILE A 40 -52.82 9.66 -5.53
N ARG A 41 -52.15 8.52 -5.30
CA ARG A 41 -52.07 7.91 -3.98
C ARG A 41 -51.48 9.00 -3.10
N SER A 42 -52.30 9.44 -2.16
CA SER A 42 -51.95 10.47 -1.20
C SER A 42 -50.56 10.19 -0.65
N ASN A 43 -49.68 11.18 -0.78
CA ASN A 43 -48.30 11.18 -0.36
C ASN A 43 -48.19 11.26 1.17
N ALA A 44 -48.91 10.38 1.89
CA ALA A 44 -48.57 10.07 3.27
C ALA A 44 -47.16 9.50 3.24
N ALA A 45 -46.26 10.03 4.08
CA ALA A 45 -44.88 9.58 4.16
C ALA A 45 -44.86 8.06 4.29
N ARG A 46 -44.39 7.35 3.25
CA ARG A 46 -44.35 5.89 3.24
C ARG A 46 -43.39 5.43 4.34
N GLY A 47 -43.73 4.36 5.04
CA GLY A 47 -42.78 3.77 5.98
C GLY A 47 -41.51 3.32 5.25
N GLU A 48 -40.38 3.22 5.95
CA GLU A 48 -39.16 2.65 5.36
C GLU A 48 -39.40 1.19 4.92
N GLU A 49 -40.16 0.42 5.70
CA GLU A 49 -40.60 -0.94 5.37
C GLU A 49 -41.37 -1.00 4.03
N ASP A 50 -42.28 -0.05 3.78
CA ASP A 50 -43.04 0.02 2.53
C ASP A 50 -42.11 0.28 1.32
N LEU A 51 -41.10 1.13 1.51
CA LEU A 51 -40.11 1.43 0.47
C LEU A 51 -39.23 0.21 0.20
N ILE A 52 -38.78 -0.50 1.24
CA ILE A 52 -38.03 -1.76 1.10
C ILE A 52 -38.86 -2.80 0.34
N GLN A 53 -40.14 -2.98 0.69
CA GLN A 53 -41.04 -3.88 -0.03
C GLN A 53 -41.17 -3.49 -1.51
N GLN A 54 -41.23 -2.18 -1.81
CA GLN A 54 -41.34 -1.66 -3.17
C GLN A 54 -40.07 -1.84 -4.01
N LEU A 55 -38.90 -2.10 -3.41
CA LEU A 55 -37.71 -2.53 -4.16
C LEU A 55 -37.97 -3.84 -4.93
N GLY A 56 -38.89 -4.68 -4.45
CA GLY A 56 -39.30 -5.92 -5.11
C GLY A 56 -40.55 -5.80 -6.00
N ALA A 57 -41.06 -4.58 -6.22
CA ALA A 57 -42.30 -4.38 -6.98
C ALA A 57 -42.17 -4.90 -8.43
N PRO A 58 -43.25 -5.38 -9.09
CA PRO A 58 -43.19 -5.83 -10.48
C PRO A 58 -42.84 -4.70 -11.47
N SER A 59 -43.27 -3.47 -11.18
CA SER A 59 -43.03 -2.28 -12.00
C SER A 59 -41.64 -1.70 -11.77
N PHE A 60 -40.86 -1.52 -12.84
CA PHE A 60 -39.55 -0.84 -12.76
C PHE A 60 -39.68 0.59 -12.22
N ARG A 61 -40.74 1.31 -12.61
CA ARG A 61 -41.00 2.69 -12.17
C ARG A 61 -41.13 2.76 -10.65
N ASP A 62 -41.82 1.80 -10.05
CA ASP A 62 -42.06 1.79 -8.61
C ASP A 62 -40.79 1.43 -7.84
N ARG A 63 -40.02 0.45 -8.34
CA ARG A 63 -38.70 0.11 -7.77
C ARG A 63 -37.75 1.31 -7.80
N PHE A 64 -37.65 1.98 -8.93
CA PHE A 64 -36.79 3.17 -9.08
C PHE A 64 -37.24 4.34 -8.20
N ALA A 65 -38.55 4.56 -8.07
CA ALA A 65 -39.08 5.59 -7.17
C ALA A 65 -38.74 5.29 -5.70
N ALA A 66 -38.87 4.03 -5.27
CA ALA A 66 -38.52 3.62 -3.92
C ALA A 66 -37.02 3.77 -3.63
N GLU A 67 -36.15 3.36 -4.55
CA GLU A 67 -34.70 3.56 -4.43
C GLU A 67 -34.35 5.03 -4.27
N LYS A 68 -34.92 5.89 -5.13
CA LYS A 68 -34.68 7.32 -5.08
C LYS A 68 -35.14 7.91 -3.74
N GLU A 69 -36.31 7.52 -3.25
CA GLU A 69 -36.83 8.02 -1.97
C GLU A 69 -35.98 7.56 -0.78
N LEU A 70 -35.48 6.32 -0.79
CA LEU A 70 -34.56 5.83 0.23
C LEU A 70 -33.24 6.62 0.24
N LEU A 71 -32.68 6.93 -0.93
CA LEU A 71 -31.47 7.75 -1.06
C LEU A 71 -31.70 9.21 -0.62
N GLU A 72 -32.85 9.80 -0.97
CA GLU A 72 -33.20 11.17 -0.56
C GLU A 72 -33.37 11.30 0.96
N ARG A 73 -33.79 10.23 1.64
CA ARG A 73 -33.81 10.16 3.12
C ARG A 73 -32.41 10.07 3.72
N GLY A 74 -31.42 9.61 2.96
CA GLY A 74 -30.02 9.55 3.37
C GLY A 74 -29.75 8.53 4.47
N LEU A 75 -28.90 8.88 5.43
CA LEU A 75 -28.40 7.95 6.46
C LEU A 75 -29.48 7.40 7.41
N THR A 76 -30.68 7.99 7.45
CA THR A 76 -31.81 7.46 8.24
C THR A 76 -32.31 6.12 7.71
N SER A 77 -32.24 5.90 6.38
CA SER A 77 -32.68 4.65 5.74
C SER A 77 -31.68 3.49 5.87
N VAL A 78 -30.46 3.74 6.38
CA VAL A 78 -29.36 2.76 6.32
C VAL A 78 -29.69 1.48 7.07
N SER A 79 -30.31 1.56 8.25
CA SER A 79 -30.67 0.37 9.04
C SER A 79 -31.65 -0.52 8.28
N ALA A 80 -32.74 0.06 7.76
CA ALA A 80 -33.76 -0.67 7.00
C ALA A 80 -33.17 -1.31 5.73
N VAL A 81 -32.27 -0.61 5.03
CA VAL A 81 -31.62 -1.14 3.82
C VAL A 81 -30.59 -2.23 4.17
N ARG A 82 -29.91 -2.12 5.31
CA ARG A 82 -28.98 -3.15 5.83
C ARG A 82 -29.72 -4.44 6.14
N GLU A 83 -30.88 -4.37 6.80
CA GLU A 83 -31.73 -5.52 7.08
C GLU A 83 -32.22 -6.20 5.78
N ALA A 84 -32.58 -5.39 4.77
CA ALA A 84 -33.05 -5.86 3.47
C ALA A 84 -32.01 -6.70 2.69
N LEU A 85 -30.73 -6.66 3.05
CA LEU A 85 -29.69 -7.53 2.47
C LEU A 85 -29.95 -9.02 2.72
N THR A 86 -30.73 -9.35 3.76
CA THR A 86 -31.10 -10.72 4.13
C THR A 86 -32.50 -11.12 3.68
N ASN A 87 -33.21 -10.24 2.96
CA ASN A 87 -34.59 -10.48 2.53
C ASN A 87 -34.72 -11.74 1.66
N GLU A 88 -35.84 -12.48 1.73
CA GLU A 88 -36.05 -13.68 0.92
C GLU A 88 -36.10 -13.41 -0.59
N ASN A 89 -36.56 -12.21 -0.99
CA ASN A 89 -36.66 -11.79 -2.38
C ASN A 89 -35.28 -11.37 -2.94
N ALA A 90 -34.82 -12.07 -3.98
CA ALA A 90 -33.53 -11.81 -4.62
C ALA A 90 -33.41 -10.41 -5.24
N GLU A 91 -34.50 -9.85 -5.78
CA GLU A 91 -34.49 -8.49 -6.35
C GLU A 91 -34.33 -7.44 -5.25
N ILE A 92 -34.99 -7.63 -4.10
CA ILE A 92 -34.83 -6.74 -2.93
C ILE A 92 -33.39 -6.79 -2.45
N ARG A 93 -32.81 -7.99 -2.27
CA ARG A 93 -31.39 -8.13 -1.86
C ARG A 93 -30.45 -7.45 -2.84
N TYR A 94 -30.61 -7.66 -4.14
CA TYR A 94 -29.77 -7.07 -5.17
C TYR A 94 -29.80 -5.53 -5.13
N ARG A 95 -31.00 -4.93 -5.00
CA ARG A 95 -31.15 -3.48 -4.92
C ARG A 95 -30.65 -2.92 -3.60
N ALA A 96 -30.91 -3.61 -2.49
CA ALA A 96 -30.38 -3.25 -1.18
C ALA A 96 -28.84 -3.24 -1.19
N GLN A 97 -28.20 -4.23 -1.82
CA GLN A 97 -26.75 -4.27 -2.00
C GLN A 97 -26.23 -3.06 -2.78
N ARG A 98 -26.94 -2.67 -3.86
CA ARG A 98 -26.57 -1.48 -4.64
C ARG A 98 -26.74 -0.19 -3.85
N LEU A 99 -27.88 -0.03 -3.17
CA LEU A 99 -28.16 1.12 -2.32
C LEU A 99 -27.15 1.23 -1.17
N MET A 100 -26.73 0.11 -0.59
CA MET A 100 -25.73 0.10 0.48
C MET A 100 -24.41 0.75 0.02
N ARG A 101 -23.96 0.50 -1.22
CA ARG A 101 -22.74 1.15 -1.75
C ARG A 101 -22.89 2.67 -1.84
N GLU A 102 -24.06 3.15 -2.24
CA GLU A 102 -24.36 4.58 -2.28
C GLU A 102 -24.41 5.18 -0.87
N PHE A 103 -25.00 4.49 0.11
CA PHE A 103 -25.03 4.98 1.48
C PHE A 103 -23.65 5.05 2.12
N LEU A 104 -22.76 4.10 1.84
CA LEU A 104 -21.38 4.12 2.34
C LEU A 104 -20.61 5.35 1.78
N LEU A 105 -20.88 5.76 0.54
CA LEU A 105 -20.36 7.00 -0.02
C LEU A 105 -20.94 8.23 0.69
N ILE A 106 -22.26 8.29 0.86
CA ILE A 106 -22.95 9.38 1.59
C ILE A 106 -22.41 9.50 3.01
N GLU A 107 -22.16 8.37 3.68
CA GLU A 107 -21.61 8.33 5.03
C GLU A 107 -20.19 8.88 5.08
N ALA A 108 -19.32 8.48 4.15
CA ALA A 108 -17.96 9.02 4.02
C ALA A 108 -17.97 10.54 3.78
N GLU A 109 -18.83 11.02 2.87
CA GLU A 109 -18.96 12.46 2.55
C GLU A 109 -19.53 13.26 3.72
N THR A 110 -20.54 12.72 4.42
CA THR A 110 -21.17 13.41 5.57
C THR A 110 -20.19 13.56 6.73
N ASN A 111 -19.33 12.56 6.96
CA ASN A 111 -18.36 12.57 8.05
C ASN A 111 -17.05 13.31 7.71
N GLU A 112 -16.83 13.72 6.47
CA GLU A 112 -15.57 14.37 6.05
C GLU A 112 -15.23 15.64 6.85
N PRO A 113 -16.14 16.60 7.08
CA PRO A 113 -15.82 17.80 7.86
C PRO A 113 -15.39 17.46 9.29
N LEU A 114 -15.96 16.39 9.86
CA LEU A 114 -15.58 15.88 11.18
C LEU A 114 -14.23 15.20 11.13
N LEU A 115 -13.95 14.34 10.14
CA LEU A 115 -12.65 13.71 9.96
C LEU A 115 -11.52 14.74 9.86
N LEU A 116 -11.74 15.85 9.15
CA LEU A 116 -10.73 16.89 8.97
C LEU A 116 -10.51 17.74 10.23
N ASN A 117 -11.58 18.08 10.96
CA ASN A 117 -11.51 19.08 12.04
C ASN A 117 -11.60 18.48 13.45
N SER A 118 -12.47 17.49 13.64
CA SER A 118 -12.86 16.93 14.95
C SER A 118 -13.14 15.41 14.86
N PRO A 119 -12.15 14.57 14.52
CA PRO A 119 -12.38 13.16 14.20
C PRO A 119 -12.85 12.30 15.39
N TRP A 120 -12.79 12.84 16.61
CA TRP A 120 -13.31 12.16 17.80
C TRP A 120 -14.83 12.38 18.02
N GLN A 121 -15.51 13.07 17.11
CA GLN A 121 -16.96 13.31 17.13
C GLN A 121 -17.70 12.56 16.00
N LEU A 122 -17.07 11.54 15.43
CA LEU A 122 -17.61 10.76 14.32
C LEU A 122 -18.76 9.86 14.75
N THR A 123 -19.55 9.45 13.77
CA THR A 123 -20.49 8.32 13.88
C THR A 123 -19.75 7.01 14.22
N GLU A 124 -20.41 6.06 14.87
CA GLU A 124 -19.79 4.81 15.35
C GLU A 124 -19.06 4.05 14.23
N ASP A 125 -19.69 3.91 13.06
CA ASP A 125 -19.11 3.18 11.93
C ASP A 125 -17.81 3.86 11.43
N VAL A 126 -17.78 5.18 11.23
CA VAL A 126 -16.56 5.88 10.77
C VAL A 126 -15.53 6.05 11.89
N TYR A 127 -15.98 6.14 13.15
CA TYR A 127 -15.13 6.27 14.33
C TYR A 127 -14.14 5.12 14.45
N ASN A 128 -14.60 3.88 14.28
CA ASN A 128 -13.75 2.69 14.37
C ASN A 128 -12.66 2.66 13.28
N VAL A 129 -12.98 3.12 12.07
CA VAL A 129 -12.00 3.27 11.00
C VAL A 129 -10.97 4.33 11.37
N TRP A 130 -11.42 5.46 11.92
CA TRP A 130 -10.53 6.52 12.41
C TRP A 130 -9.63 6.03 13.54
N GLU A 131 -10.14 5.29 14.52
CA GLU A 131 -9.35 4.79 15.65
C GLU A 131 -8.21 3.89 15.17
N ARG A 132 -8.50 2.93 14.29
CA ARG A 132 -7.50 2.05 13.66
C ARG A 132 -6.49 2.83 12.82
N TRP A 133 -6.96 3.82 12.07
CA TRP A 133 -6.10 4.70 11.26
C TRP A 133 -5.17 5.54 12.13
N HIS A 134 -5.70 6.13 13.19
CA HIS A 134 -4.96 6.91 14.17
C HIS A 134 -3.88 6.08 14.84
N ALA A 135 -4.17 4.83 15.24
CA ALA A 135 -3.17 3.93 15.81
C ALA A 135 -2.05 3.58 14.81
N THR A 136 -2.36 3.50 13.51
CA THR A 136 -1.41 3.08 12.48
C THR A 136 -0.55 4.24 11.94
N VAL A 137 -1.18 5.39 11.64
CA VAL A 137 -0.57 6.51 10.90
C VAL A 137 -0.45 7.77 11.77
N GLY A 138 -1.24 7.88 12.83
CA GLY A 138 -1.27 9.04 13.74
C GLY A 138 -2.22 10.16 13.31
N ASP A 139 -2.31 11.19 14.15
CA ASP A 139 -3.17 12.36 13.93
C ASP A 139 -2.38 13.55 13.37
N SER A 140 -2.59 13.88 12.10
CA SER A 140 -2.09 15.11 11.49
C SER A 140 -3.04 15.56 10.38
N PRO A 141 -3.00 16.85 9.95
CA PRO A 141 -3.81 17.31 8.82
C PRO A 141 -3.61 16.47 7.55
N ALA A 142 -2.36 16.10 7.24
CA ALA A 142 -2.02 15.22 6.13
C ALA A 142 -2.62 13.80 6.28
N SER A 143 -2.56 13.25 7.50
CA SER A 143 -3.12 11.94 7.84
C SER A 143 -4.64 11.90 7.68
N ARG A 144 -5.35 12.89 8.24
CA ARG A 144 -6.80 13.04 8.10
C ARG A 144 -7.21 13.20 6.63
N GLN A 145 -6.49 14.05 5.89
CA GLN A 145 -6.74 14.30 4.48
C GLN A 145 -6.57 13.03 3.62
N LEU A 146 -5.56 12.21 3.91
CA LEU A 146 -5.36 10.94 3.22
C LEU A 146 -6.50 9.96 3.51
N LEU A 147 -6.92 9.81 4.77
CA LEU A 147 -8.04 8.93 5.13
C LEU A 147 -9.34 9.35 4.45
N VAL A 148 -9.66 10.65 4.41
CA VAL A 148 -10.83 11.18 3.69
C VAL A 148 -10.77 10.81 2.20
N GLN A 149 -9.62 11.00 1.57
CA GLN A 149 -9.45 10.64 0.15
C GLN A 149 -9.60 9.14 -0.08
N MET A 150 -9.10 8.31 0.84
CA MET A 150 -9.26 6.87 0.80
C MET A 150 -10.73 6.44 0.96
N LEU A 151 -11.45 7.01 1.93
CA LEU A 151 -12.88 6.74 2.17
C LEU A 151 -13.77 7.12 0.98
N ARG A 152 -13.44 8.18 0.24
CA ARG A 152 -14.16 8.54 -0.99
C ARG A 152 -13.99 7.53 -2.13
N ILE A 153 -12.86 6.81 -2.17
CA ILE A 153 -12.54 5.89 -3.26
C ILE A 153 -12.89 4.44 -2.91
N GLU A 154 -12.63 4.01 -1.67
CA GLU A 154 -12.83 2.64 -1.20
C GLU A 154 -13.68 2.59 0.09
N PRO A 155 -14.89 3.19 0.13
CA PRO A 155 -15.70 3.22 1.35
C PRO A 155 -16.12 1.81 1.79
N GLU A 156 -16.49 0.94 0.84
CA GLU A 156 -16.90 -0.44 1.12
C GLU A 156 -15.80 -1.25 1.79
N LEU A 157 -14.56 -1.12 1.31
CA LEU A 157 -13.43 -1.84 1.87
C LEU A 157 -13.07 -1.31 3.27
N LEU A 158 -13.07 0.02 3.46
CA LEU A 158 -12.63 0.64 4.70
C LEU A 158 -13.68 0.53 5.81
N LEU A 159 -14.95 0.76 5.51
CA LEU A 159 -16.03 0.63 6.50
C LEU A 159 -16.31 -0.83 6.86
N ALA A 160 -15.92 -1.78 6.01
CA ALA A 160 -15.96 -3.21 6.35
C ALA A 160 -14.99 -3.61 7.47
N LEU A 161 -14.12 -2.72 7.96
CA LEU A 161 -13.34 -2.95 9.19
C LEU A 161 -14.23 -3.09 10.44
N ASN A 162 -15.49 -2.69 10.36
CA ASN A 162 -16.49 -2.88 11.42
C ASN A 162 -17.22 -4.22 11.32
N ALA A 163 -17.07 -4.94 10.21
CA ALA A 163 -17.77 -6.19 10.00
C ALA A 163 -17.21 -7.32 10.90
N PRO A 164 -18.01 -8.38 11.15
CA PRO A 164 -17.53 -9.55 11.89
C PRO A 164 -16.25 -10.14 11.28
N GLN A 165 -15.40 -10.70 12.15
CA GLN A 165 -14.12 -11.30 11.79
C GLN A 165 -14.24 -12.24 10.57
N GLY A 166 -13.30 -12.11 9.64
CA GLY A 166 -13.25 -12.88 8.39
C GLY A 166 -13.95 -12.22 7.19
N THR A 167 -14.95 -11.35 7.41
CA THR A 167 -15.64 -10.65 6.31
C THR A 167 -14.69 -9.74 5.54
N ILE A 168 -13.93 -8.93 6.28
CA ILE A 168 -12.95 -8.00 5.71
C ILE A 168 -11.85 -8.71 4.92
N ARG A 169 -11.43 -9.91 5.37
CA ARG A 169 -10.45 -10.72 4.63
C ARG A 169 -11.01 -11.11 3.27
N GLY A 170 -12.24 -11.62 3.21
CA GLY A 170 -12.88 -11.98 1.94
C GLY A 170 -12.97 -10.80 0.96
N LEU A 171 -13.35 -9.62 1.46
CA LEU A 171 -13.42 -8.39 0.66
C LEU A 171 -12.03 -7.96 0.17
N LEU A 172 -11.01 -7.99 1.04
CA LEU A 172 -9.64 -7.67 0.67
C LEU A 172 -9.11 -8.61 -0.44
N GLU A 173 -9.34 -9.91 -0.32
CA GLU A 173 -8.91 -10.90 -1.31
C GLU A 173 -9.62 -10.70 -2.65
N SER A 174 -10.94 -10.46 -2.63
CA SER A 174 -11.72 -10.13 -3.83
C SER A 174 -11.16 -8.89 -4.51
N ARG A 175 -10.93 -7.83 -3.74
CA ARG A 175 -10.39 -6.57 -4.27
C ARG A 175 -8.99 -6.74 -4.85
N CYS A 176 -8.12 -7.50 -4.19
CA CYS A 176 -6.80 -7.86 -4.72
C CYS A 176 -6.88 -8.68 -6.01
N GLY A 177 -7.89 -9.56 -6.14
CA GLY A 177 -8.19 -10.31 -7.35
C GLY A 177 -8.58 -9.40 -8.52
N GLU A 178 -9.49 -8.45 -8.28
CA GLU A 178 -9.91 -7.46 -9.27
C GLU A 178 -8.72 -6.62 -9.76
N LEU A 179 -7.90 -6.11 -8.84
CA LEU A 179 -6.71 -5.32 -9.17
C LEU A 179 -5.67 -6.13 -9.99
N ARG A 180 -5.66 -7.46 -9.86
CA ARG A 180 -4.82 -8.37 -10.65
C ARG A 180 -5.38 -8.77 -12.01
N MET A 181 -6.67 -8.62 -12.26
CA MET A 181 -7.27 -9.02 -13.53
C MET A 181 -7.07 -7.98 -14.64
N PHE A 182 -6.71 -6.74 -14.29
CA PHE A 182 -6.50 -5.63 -15.23
C PHE A 182 -5.04 -5.17 -15.51
N PRO A 183 -3.96 -5.97 -15.35
CA PRO A 183 -2.58 -5.48 -15.46
C PRO A 183 -2.13 -5.24 -16.91
N ASN A 184 -2.79 -5.83 -17.91
CA ASN A 184 -2.35 -5.83 -19.31
C ASN A 184 -2.98 -4.74 -20.19
N GLN A 185 -3.82 -3.86 -19.65
CA GLN A 185 -4.14 -2.62 -20.36
C GLN A 185 -3.02 -1.62 -20.09
N ALA A 186 -2.13 -1.45 -21.06
CA ALA A 186 -0.81 -0.81 -21.00
C ALA A 186 -0.73 0.64 -20.42
N ASN A 187 -1.78 1.17 -19.80
CA ASN A 187 -1.82 2.46 -19.12
C ASN A 187 -2.73 2.52 -17.87
N GLN A 188 -3.35 1.41 -17.44
CA GLN A 188 -4.24 1.41 -16.27
C GLN A 188 -3.52 0.91 -15.01
N GLU A 189 -2.54 1.69 -14.53
CA GLU A 189 -2.09 1.54 -13.14
C GLU A 189 -3.26 1.86 -12.18
N ALA A 190 -3.38 1.07 -11.11
CA ALA A 190 -4.36 1.27 -10.06
C ALA A 190 -4.32 2.70 -9.51
N ASN A 191 -5.47 3.18 -9.02
CA ASN A 191 -5.53 4.46 -8.32
C ASN A 191 -4.64 4.38 -7.05
N PRO A 192 -3.72 5.34 -6.83
CA PRO A 192 -2.84 5.30 -5.67
C PRO A 192 -3.59 5.34 -4.32
N LEU A 193 -4.79 5.92 -4.27
CA LEU A 193 -5.65 5.91 -3.08
C LEU A 193 -6.26 4.53 -2.82
N THR A 194 -6.58 3.76 -3.88
CA THR A 194 -6.95 2.35 -3.76
C THR A 194 -5.78 1.56 -3.19
N THR A 195 -4.55 1.78 -3.70
CA THR A 195 -3.35 1.12 -3.15
C THR A 195 -3.16 1.45 -1.67
N ALA A 196 -3.31 2.72 -1.26
CA ALA A 196 -3.22 3.12 0.14
C ALA A 196 -4.31 2.44 1.01
N SER A 197 -5.53 2.31 0.49
CA SER A 197 -6.64 1.67 1.20
C SER A 197 -6.42 0.18 1.42
N VAL A 198 -6.04 -0.55 0.37
CA VAL A 198 -5.72 -1.99 0.45
C VAL A 198 -4.52 -2.21 1.38
N LEU A 199 -3.48 -1.37 1.27
CA LEU A 199 -2.32 -1.40 2.17
C LEU A 199 -2.74 -1.21 3.64
N PHE A 200 -3.54 -0.19 3.95
CA PHE A 200 -4.02 0.06 5.30
C PHE A 200 -4.80 -1.11 5.89
N VAL A 201 -5.69 -1.72 5.10
CA VAL A 201 -6.44 -2.91 5.54
C VAL A 201 -5.50 -4.10 5.80
N THR A 202 -4.43 -4.26 5.02
CA THR A 202 -3.47 -5.35 5.26
C THR A 202 -2.66 -5.22 6.55
N LEU A 203 -2.61 -4.02 7.14
CA LEU A 203 -1.92 -3.76 8.40
C LEU A 203 -2.75 -4.11 9.64
N GLN A 204 -4.03 -4.41 9.48
CA GLN A 204 -4.92 -4.70 10.60
C GLN A 204 -4.73 -6.14 11.07
N GLU A 205 -4.51 -6.33 12.38
CA GLU A 205 -4.18 -7.63 12.97
C GLU A 205 -5.25 -8.70 12.73
N ASP A 206 -6.52 -8.30 12.70
CA ASP A 206 -7.69 -9.17 12.53
C ASP A 206 -7.95 -9.59 11.06
N VAL A 207 -7.27 -8.96 10.08
CA VAL A 207 -7.51 -9.23 8.65
C VAL A 207 -6.76 -10.47 8.17
N GLN A 208 -5.51 -10.68 8.62
CA GLN A 208 -4.66 -11.83 8.24
C GLN A 208 -4.66 -12.12 6.72
N PRO A 209 -4.10 -11.20 5.90
CA PRO A 209 -4.12 -11.33 4.44
C PRO A 209 -3.37 -12.58 3.94
N SER A 210 -3.82 -13.17 2.82
CA SER A 210 -3.07 -14.26 2.19
C SER A 210 -1.73 -13.75 1.63
N ALA A 211 -0.78 -14.67 1.44
CA ALA A 211 0.47 -14.38 0.72
C ALA A 211 0.20 -13.81 -0.68
N GLN A 212 -0.89 -14.25 -1.31
CA GLN A 212 -1.30 -13.80 -2.63
C GLN A 212 -1.81 -12.35 -2.58
N ALA A 213 -2.60 -11.93 -1.60
CA ALA A 213 -2.98 -10.53 -1.40
C ALA A 213 -1.75 -9.66 -1.10
N MET A 214 -0.86 -10.12 -0.21
CA MET A 214 0.36 -9.39 0.15
C MET A 214 1.29 -9.16 -1.07
N HIS A 215 1.34 -10.11 -2.00
CA HIS A 215 2.08 -9.94 -3.25
C HIS A 215 1.43 -8.89 -4.18
N VAL A 216 0.09 -8.77 -4.21
CA VAL A 216 -0.57 -7.66 -4.94
C VAL A 216 -0.15 -6.33 -4.36
N VAL A 217 -0.32 -6.19 -3.06
CA VAL A 217 -0.04 -4.94 -2.33
C VAL A 217 1.40 -4.50 -2.60
N SER A 218 2.35 -5.42 -2.49
CA SER A 218 3.76 -5.17 -2.78
C SER A 218 3.98 -4.67 -4.21
N SER A 219 3.33 -5.30 -5.20
CA SER A 219 3.40 -4.88 -6.60
C SER A 219 2.76 -3.50 -6.82
N LEU A 220 1.66 -3.19 -6.12
CA LEU A 220 0.97 -1.90 -6.23
C LEU A 220 1.80 -0.76 -5.63
N ILE A 221 2.48 -0.99 -4.50
CA ILE A 221 3.39 -0.01 -3.89
C ILE A 221 4.53 0.34 -4.86
N ALA A 222 4.99 -0.63 -5.65
CA ALA A 222 6.08 -0.43 -6.59
C ALA A 222 5.72 0.43 -7.82
N THR A 223 4.43 0.75 -8.05
CA THR A 223 3.94 1.49 -9.23
C THR A 223 4.36 2.96 -9.25
N GLY A 224 4.43 3.56 -10.44
CA GLY A 224 4.81 4.96 -10.61
C GLY A 224 3.83 5.93 -9.95
N LYS A 225 2.51 5.70 -10.12
CA LYS A 225 1.47 6.53 -9.51
C LYS A 225 1.52 6.50 -7.98
N PHE A 226 1.73 5.34 -7.37
CA PHE A 226 1.81 5.27 -5.91
C PHE A 226 3.10 5.94 -5.39
N MET A 227 4.23 5.75 -6.07
CA MET A 227 5.46 6.47 -5.73
C MET A 227 5.31 8.00 -5.87
N ALA A 228 4.48 8.48 -6.79
CA ALA A 228 4.15 9.90 -6.89
C ALA A 228 3.34 10.37 -5.67
N LEU A 229 2.37 9.59 -5.18
CA LEU A 229 1.61 9.87 -3.95
C LEU A 229 2.54 10.03 -2.74
N LEU A 230 3.59 9.20 -2.63
CA LEU A 230 4.58 9.32 -1.54
C LEU A 230 5.34 10.67 -1.55
N ASN A 231 5.32 11.40 -2.66
CA ASN A 231 5.94 12.71 -2.80
C ASN A 231 4.92 13.85 -2.83
N ASP A 232 3.64 13.55 -2.63
CA ASP A 232 2.58 14.55 -2.59
C ASP A 232 2.77 15.48 -1.37
N PRO A 233 2.71 16.82 -1.54
CA PRO A 233 2.97 17.77 -0.46
C PRO A 233 1.87 17.79 0.61
N GLN A 234 0.65 17.36 0.31
CA GLN A 234 -0.48 17.36 1.24
C GLN A 234 -0.59 16.06 2.01
N VAL A 235 -0.41 14.92 1.36
CA VAL A 235 -0.66 13.59 1.96
C VAL A 235 0.55 12.66 1.99
N GLY A 236 1.66 13.04 1.34
CA GLY A 236 2.81 12.16 1.15
C GLY A 236 3.47 11.70 2.45
N VAL A 237 3.48 12.55 3.49
CA VAL A 237 4.01 12.14 4.82
C VAL A 237 3.20 10.99 5.41
N ALA A 238 1.86 11.10 5.42
CA ALA A 238 0.98 10.04 5.92
C ALA A 238 1.09 8.76 5.07
N ALA A 239 1.18 8.89 3.74
CA ALA A 239 1.35 7.76 2.84
C ALA A 239 2.71 7.05 3.07
N ARG A 240 3.78 7.79 3.36
CA ARG A 240 5.08 7.20 3.73
C ARG A 240 5.01 6.46 5.04
N THR A 241 4.42 7.05 6.08
CA THR A 241 4.21 6.38 7.38
C THR A 241 3.48 5.06 7.18
N LEU A 242 2.43 5.03 6.37
CA LEU A 242 1.69 3.81 6.07
C LEU A 242 2.57 2.72 5.43
N VAL A 243 3.42 3.09 4.47
CA VAL A 243 4.37 2.14 3.85
C VAL A 243 5.44 1.70 4.84
N GLU A 244 5.92 2.58 5.72
CA GLU A 244 6.90 2.23 6.76
C GLU A 244 6.33 1.23 7.76
N GLN A 245 5.06 1.38 8.16
CA GLN A 245 4.36 0.38 8.97
C GLN A 245 4.32 -0.98 8.28
N TRP A 246 4.04 -1.00 6.97
CA TRP A 246 4.06 -2.24 6.19
C TRP A 246 5.45 -2.85 6.04
N ILE A 247 6.48 -2.03 5.88
CA ILE A 247 7.86 -2.49 5.88
C ILE A 247 8.20 -3.14 7.23
N GLY A 248 7.69 -2.62 8.35
CA GLY A 248 7.89 -3.22 9.68
C GLY A 248 7.15 -4.55 9.92
N HIS A 249 5.91 -4.68 9.45
CA HIS A 249 4.99 -5.77 9.88
C HIS A 249 4.79 -6.92 8.87
N GLY A 250 5.59 -6.99 7.81
CA GLY A 250 5.47 -8.07 6.82
C GLY A 250 6.06 -9.41 7.26
N THR A 251 5.92 -10.39 6.37
CA THR A 251 6.44 -11.76 6.54
C THR A 251 7.64 -12.03 5.63
N ILE A 252 8.36 -13.13 5.88
CA ILE A 252 9.52 -13.57 5.08
C ILE A 252 9.22 -13.62 3.58
N SER A 253 8.00 -14.02 3.21
CA SER A 253 7.55 -14.10 1.82
C SER A 253 7.57 -12.75 1.09
N THR A 254 7.52 -11.66 1.85
CA THR A 254 7.53 -10.28 1.34
C THR A 254 8.83 -9.53 1.65
N ALA A 255 9.74 -10.12 2.42
CA ALA A 255 10.93 -9.44 2.94
C ALA A 255 11.78 -8.80 1.84
N TYR A 256 11.97 -9.48 0.70
CA TYR A 256 12.68 -8.92 -0.45
C TYR A 256 12.00 -7.65 -1.01
N MET A 257 10.68 -7.68 -1.17
CA MET A 257 9.92 -6.54 -1.68
C MET A 257 9.92 -5.38 -0.67
N ARG A 258 9.76 -5.67 0.62
CA ARG A 258 9.88 -4.67 1.70
C ARG A 258 11.24 -3.98 1.67
N LEU A 259 12.31 -4.76 1.52
CA LEU A 259 13.67 -4.26 1.46
C LEU A 259 13.90 -3.35 0.23
N GLN A 260 13.45 -3.76 -0.95
CA GLN A 260 13.53 -2.94 -2.16
C GLN A 260 12.76 -1.62 -2.02
N THR A 261 11.57 -1.66 -1.45
CA THR A 261 10.75 -0.46 -1.18
C THR A 261 11.47 0.45 -0.19
N SER A 262 12.05 -0.10 0.88
CA SER A 262 12.82 0.66 1.87
C SER A 262 14.05 1.34 1.25
N GLU A 263 14.78 0.64 0.37
CA GLU A 263 15.92 1.22 -0.37
C GLU A 263 15.47 2.40 -1.25
N ARG A 264 14.35 2.25 -1.96
CA ARG A 264 13.79 3.30 -2.83
C ARG A 264 13.34 4.53 -2.04
N MET A 265 12.71 4.31 -0.88
CA MET A 265 12.25 5.38 0.02
C MET A 265 13.39 5.98 0.86
N LYS A 266 14.57 5.34 0.88
CA LYS A 266 15.67 5.64 1.80
C LYS A 266 15.23 5.58 3.27
N SER A 267 14.29 4.70 3.59
CA SER A 267 13.79 4.49 4.94
C SER A 267 14.68 3.46 5.66
N PRO A 268 14.95 3.62 6.97
CA PRO A 268 15.63 2.60 7.79
C PRO A 268 14.69 1.45 8.20
N ALA A 269 13.39 1.53 7.93
CA ALA A 269 12.44 0.49 8.32
C ALA A 269 12.77 -0.91 7.74
N GLY A 270 13.52 -0.98 6.64
CA GLY A 270 13.93 -2.22 5.99
C GLY A 270 15.00 -3.03 6.74
N MET A 271 15.50 -2.56 7.89
CA MET A 271 16.52 -3.29 8.65
C MET A 271 16.04 -4.68 9.07
N ASP A 272 14.81 -4.79 9.58
CA ASP A 272 14.26 -6.06 10.03
C ASP A 272 14.01 -7.00 8.85
N ALA A 273 13.52 -6.49 7.73
CA ALA A 273 13.39 -7.26 6.49
C ALA A 273 14.74 -7.78 5.99
N ALA A 274 15.82 -6.99 6.10
CA ALA A 274 17.16 -7.42 5.73
C ALA A 274 17.67 -8.54 6.66
N ARG A 275 17.48 -8.40 7.97
CA ARG A 275 17.85 -9.44 8.95
C ARG A 275 17.07 -10.74 8.72
N GLU A 276 15.78 -10.62 8.43
CA GLU A 276 14.91 -11.76 8.14
C GLU A 276 15.37 -12.53 6.88
N LEU A 277 15.79 -11.83 5.83
CA LEU A 277 16.34 -12.46 4.64
C LEU A 277 17.65 -13.19 4.93
N LEU A 278 18.53 -12.63 5.77
CA LEU A 278 19.79 -13.26 6.14
C LEU A 278 19.62 -14.43 7.11
N SER A 279 18.54 -14.50 7.89
CA SER A 279 18.28 -15.64 8.78
C SER A 279 17.59 -16.81 8.08
N SER A 280 17.05 -16.59 6.87
CA SER A 280 16.37 -17.62 6.07
C SER A 280 17.35 -18.66 5.52
N GLN A 281 17.18 -19.93 5.89
CA GLN A 281 18.04 -21.04 5.44
C GLN A 281 18.00 -21.31 3.93
N ASN A 282 16.99 -20.79 3.21
CA ASN A 282 16.75 -21.08 1.80
C ASN A 282 16.65 -19.81 0.94
N ALA A 283 17.12 -18.66 1.43
CA ALA A 283 17.12 -17.46 0.61
C ALA A 283 18.06 -17.65 -0.59
N PRO A 284 17.63 -17.34 -1.83
CA PRO A 284 18.53 -17.37 -2.97
C PRO A 284 19.69 -16.38 -2.77
N GLY A 285 20.92 -16.78 -3.11
CA GLY A 285 22.11 -15.93 -2.94
C GLY A 285 22.00 -14.49 -3.47
N PRO A 286 21.30 -14.19 -4.59
CA PRO A 286 21.05 -12.81 -5.02
C PRO A 286 20.19 -11.99 -4.05
N THR A 287 19.26 -12.62 -3.34
CA THR A 287 18.38 -11.98 -2.35
C THR A 287 19.18 -11.61 -1.10
N GLU A 288 20.02 -12.51 -0.62
CA GLU A 288 20.88 -12.27 0.55
C GLU A 288 21.89 -11.15 0.29
N GLN A 289 22.44 -11.07 -0.93
CA GLN A 289 23.29 -9.95 -1.34
C GLN A 289 22.61 -8.59 -1.19
N VAL A 290 21.34 -8.49 -1.54
CA VAL A 290 20.59 -7.23 -1.40
C VAL A 290 20.44 -6.88 0.09
N ALA A 291 20.21 -7.87 0.95
CA ALA A 291 20.18 -7.68 2.40
C ALA A 291 21.53 -7.19 2.96
N VAL A 292 22.63 -7.84 2.59
CA VAL A 292 23.99 -7.41 2.99
C VAL A 292 24.25 -5.97 2.54
N ARG A 293 23.95 -5.64 1.29
CA ARG A 293 24.14 -4.28 0.75
C ARG A 293 23.36 -3.24 1.54
N TYR A 294 22.11 -3.56 1.86
CA TYR A 294 21.23 -2.64 2.56
C TYR A 294 21.70 -2.42 4.00
N LEU A 295 22.05 -3.49 4.73
CA LEU A 295 22.65 -3.40 6.07
C LEU A 295 23.96 -2.60 6.06
N ALA A 296 24.80 -2.78 5.05
CA ALA A 296 26.05 -2.04 4.92
C ALA A 296 25.86 -0.53 4.72
N LYS A 297 24.78 -0.15 4.03
CA LYS A 297 24.52 1.25 3.66
C LYS A 297 23.75 2.00 4.73
N ALA A 298 22.77 1.35 5.36
CA ALA A 298 21.82 2.02 6.24
C ALA A 298 21.89 1.51 7.70
N GLY A 299 22.56 0.39 7.97
CA GLY A 299 22.71 -0.16 9.31
C GLY A 299 23.85 0.49 10.10
N GLY A 300 23.72 0.47 11.43
CA GLY A 300 24.75 0.91 12.37
C GLY A 300 25.63 -0.24 12.85
N ASN A 301 26.19 -0.08 14.05
CA ASN A 301 27.05 -1.09 14.68
C ASN A 301 26.31 -2.42 14.91
N GLU A 302 25.01 -2.39 15.14
CA GLU A 302 24.17 -3.57 15.30
C GLU A 302 24.12 -4.47 14.05
N ALA A 303 24.30 -3.88 12.85
CA ALA A 303 24.37 -4.65 11.63
C ALA A 303 25.71 -5.37 11.45
N ILE A 304 26.78 -4.89 12.11
CA ILE A 304 28.11 -5.52 12.06
C ILE A 304 28.05 -6.93 12.65
N SER A 305 27.48 -7.10 13.85
CA SER A 305 27.39 -8.42 14.50
C SER A 305 26.57 -9.42 13.68
N VAL A 306 25.47 -8.96 13.06
CA VAL A 306 24.66 -9.78 12.15
C VAL A 306 25.48 -10.24 10.95
N LEU A 307 26.24 -9.35 10.32
CA LEU A 307 27.08 -9.67 9.17
C LEU A 307 28.27 -10.56 9.56
N GLU A 308 28.91 -10.34 10.71
CA GLU A 308 30.01 -11.18 11.17
C GLU A 308 29.59 -12.65 11.34
N SER A 309 28.36 -12.91 11.79
CA SER A 309 27.81 -14.27 11.88
C SER A 309 27.72 -15.01 10.53
N LYS A 310 27.86 -14.28 9.41
CA LYS A 310 27.78 -14.82 8.04
C LYS A 310 29.13 -14.99 7.37
N LEU A 311 30.24 -14.71 8.05
CA LEU A 311 31.59 -14.88 7.49
C LEU A 311 32.01 -16.34 7.27
N ASP A 312 31.32 -17.29 7.90
CA ASP A 312 31.57 -18.73 7.71
C ASP A 312 30.73 -19.33 6.57
N ASP A 313 29.89 -18.53 5.91
CA ASP A 313 29.04 -19.00 4.81
C ASP A 313 29.85 -19.13 3.50
N THR A 314 30.08 -20.38 3.10
CA THR A 314 30.85 -20.76 1.91
C THR A 314 30.00 -20.95 0.66
N THR A 315 28.73 -20.54 0.69
CA THR A 315 27.80 -20.65 -0.44
C THR A 315 28.38 -19.93 -1.66
N VAL A 316 28.46 -20.65 -2.78
CA VAL A 316 28.95 -20.09 -4.05
C VAL A 316 27.84 -19.27 -4.68
N ILE A 317 28.08 -17.98 -4.79
CA ILE A 317 27.17 -17.03 -5.43
C ILE A 317 27.36 -17.02 -6.94
N ARG A 318 28.63 -17.08 -7.37
CA ARG A 318 29.02 -17.05 -8.77
C ARG A 318 30.35 -17.76 -8.96
N SER A 319 30.43 -18.64 -9.93
CA SER A 319 31.71 -19.16 -10.42
C SER A 319 31.90 -18.80 -11.90
N ALA A 320 33.15 -18.65 -12.32
CA ALA A 320 33.53 -18.65 -13.72
C ALA A 320 34.53 -19.78 -13.92
N ASP A 321 34.17 -20.67 -14.83
CA ASP A 321 34.90 -21.90 -15.10
C ASP A 321 35.41 -21.84 -16.54
N ASN A 322 36.72 -22.02 -16.74
CA ASN A 322 37.27 -22.25 -18.07
C ASN A 322 37.19 -23.74 -18.35
N LYS A 323 36.58 -24.10 -19.48
CA LYS A 323 36.79 -25.43 -20.06
C LYS A 323 38.05 -25.38 -20.91
N ASN A 324 39.03 -26.18 -20.52
CA ASN A 324 40.21 -26.43 -21.34
C ASN A 324 39.86 -27.36 -22.51
N ASP A 325 40.68 -27.35 -23.56
CA ASP A 325 40.49 -28.16 -24.77
C ASP A 325 40.53 -29.68 -24.49
N ASP A 326 41.12 -30.10 -23.36
CA ASP A 326 41.16 -31.49 -22.88
C ASP A 326 39.90 -31.92 -22.10
N GLY A 327 38.91 -31.03 -21.98
CA GLY A 327 37.68 -31.25 -21.24
C GLY A 327 37.80 -31.06 -19.73
N THR A 328 38.96 -30.66 -19.22
CA THR A 328 39.12 -30.28 -17.80
C THR A 328 38.52 -28.89 -17.55
N THR A 329 37.92 -28.72 -16.37
CA THR A 329 37.34 -27.44 -15.94
C THR A 329 38.26 -26.83 -14.90
N GLU A 330 38.88 -25.69 -15.21
CA GLU A 330 39.64 -24.90 -14.23
C GLU A 330 38.76 -23.74 -13.74
N SER A 331 38.48 -23.70 -12.43
CA SER A 331 37.71 -22.60 -11.85
C SER A 331 38.61 -21.38 -11.74
N ILE A 332 38.38 -20.39 -12.61
CA ILE A 332 39.19 -19.17 -12.69
C ILE A 332 38.81 -18.21 -11.57
N TYR A 333 37.56 -18.28 -11.13
CA TYR A 333 36.99 -17.32 -10.19
C TYR A 333 35.81 -17.92 -9.46
N ARG A 334 35.82 -17.81 -8.13
CA ARG A 334 34.75 -18.27 -7.25
C ARG A 334 34.42 -17.17 -6.25
N LEU A 335 33.23 -16.60 -6.37
CA LEU A 335 32.66 -15.63 -5.44
C LEU A 335 31.80 -16.37 -4.42
N GLU A 336 32.19 -16.28 -3.16
CA GLU A 336 31.45 -16.86 -2.03
C GLU A 336 30.67 -15.80 -1.28
N PHE A 337 29.59 -16.19 -0.60
CA PHE A 337 28.76 -15.24 0.14
C PHE A 337 29.55 -14.48 1.21
N ARG A 338 30.43 -15.17 1.94
CA ARG A 338 31.36 -14.53 2.90
C ARG A 338 32.27 -13.45 2.31
N ASP A 339 32.59 -13.50 1.01
CA ASP A 339 33.39 -12.45 0.35
C ASP A 339 32.62 -11.13 0.30
N ILE A 340 31.32 -11.22 0.02
CA ILE A 340 30.40 -10.09 -0.07
C ILE A 340 30.17 -9.47 1.31
N VAL A 341 29.96 -10.34 2.31
CA VAL A 341 29.83 -9.96 3.72
C VAL A 341 31.10 -9.26 4.21
N LEU A 342 32.28 -9.82 3.94
CA LEU A 342 33.55 -9.22 4.32
C LEU A 342 33.74 -7.83 3.69
N LEU A 343 33.43 -7.68 2.40
CA LEU A 343 33.51 -6.37 1.74
C LEU A 343 32.60 -5.35 2.40
N ALA A 344 31.36 -5.73 2.71
CA ALA A 344 30.40 -4.86 3.42
C ALA A 344 30.95 -4.40 4.77
N LEU A 345 31.47 -5.34 5.58
CA LEU A 345 32.07 -5.06 6.88
C LEU A 345 33.26 -4.09 6.81
N VAL A 346 34.17 -4.30 5.85
CA VAL A 346 35.31 -3.42 5.59
C VAL A 346 34.84 -2.00 5.21
N GLN A 347 33.80 -1.89 4.38
CA GLN A 347 33.22 -0.60 3.99
C GLN A 347 32.53 0.12 5.14
N MET A 348 31.72 -0.60 5.94
CA MET A 348 31.02 -0.05 7.11
C MET A 348 32.01 0.53 8.14
N THR A 349 33.14 -0.15 8.31
CA THR A 349 34.20 0.25 9.25
C THR A 349 35.22 1.21 8.65
N LYS A 350 34.94 1.73 7.44
CA LYS A 350 35.75 2.74 6.72
C LYS A 350 37.20 2.30 6.48
N GLN A 351 37.44 1.00 6.40
CA GLN A 351 38.74 0.44 6.04
C GLN A 351 38.90 0.39 4.52
N ALA A 352 40.14 0.36 4.03
CA ALA A 352 40.41 0.29 2.59
C ALA A 352 40.26 -1.15 2.06
N PRO A 353 39.36 -1.43 1.10
CA PRO A 353 39.19 -2.79 0.60
C PRO A 353 40.42 -3.35 -0.14
N THR A 354 41.26 -2.48 -0.72
CA THR A 354 42.56 -2.86 -1.29
C THR A 354 43.47 -3.54 -0.27
N ASP A 355 43.42 -3.11 1.00
CA ASP A 355 44.26 -3.66 2.06
C ASP A 355 43.86 -5.10 2.43
N TYR A 356 42.67 -5.51 2.03
CA TYR A 356 42.14 -6.87 2.16
C TYR A 356 42.33 -7.67 0.88
N GLY A 357 42.79 -7.06 -0.21
CA GLY A 357 42.99 -7.73 -1.51
C GLY A 357 41.78 -7.72 -2.44
N PHE A 358 40.75 -6.90 -2.15
CA PHE A 358 39.63 -6.71 -3.08
C PHE A 358 40.06 -5.91 -4.31
N ARG A 359 39.63 -6.36 -5.49
CA ARG A 359 39.83 -5.64 -6.75
C ARG A 359 38.75 -4.57 -6.95
N GLN A 360 39.14 -3.40 -7.42
CA GLN A 360 38.19 -2.39 -7.90
C GLN A 360 37.63 -2.81 -9.26
N THR A 361 36.41 -2.37 -9.55
CA THR A 361 35.88 -2.39 -10.92
C THR A 361 36.54 -1.29 -11.75
N ASP A 362 36.37 -1.34 -13.08
CA ASP A 362 36.93 -0.35 -14.02
C ASP A 362 36.52 1.10 -13.70
N ASN A 363 35.40 1.29 -12.99
CA ASN A 363 34.92 2.60 -12.55
C ASN A 363 35.45 3.03 -11.17
N GLY A 364 36.43 2.32 -10.60
CA GLY A 364 37.00 2.57 -9.27
C GLY A 364 36.08 2.20 -8.09
N ALA A 365 34.85 1.74 -8.36
CA ALA A 365 33.90 1.31 -7.35
C ALA A 365 34.11 -0.16 -6.96
N TYR A 366 33.92 -0.49 -5.69
CA TYR A 366 33.83 -1.88 -5.25
C TYR A 366 32.38 -2.34 -5.39
N ASN A 367 32.13 -3.24 -6.33
CA ASN A 367 30.80 -3.82 -6.52
C ASN A 367 30.75 -5.18 -5.84
N GLN A 368 29.88 -5.32 -4.84
CA GLN A 368 29.59 -6.57 -4.13
C GLN A 368 29.27 -7.75 -5.07
N GLN A 369 28.82 -7.50 -6.30
CA GLN A 369 28.52 -8.54 -7.28
C GLN A 369 29.76 -9.16 -7.98
N ASN A 370 30.92 -8.49 -7.92
CA ASN A 370 32.14 -8.89 -8.64
C ASN A 370 33.40 -8.92 -7.76
N SER A 371 33.30 -8.55 -6.49
CA SER A 371 34.43 -8.44 -5.56
C SER A 371 34.71 -9.76 -4.83
N GLY A 372 35.23 -10.74 -5.56
CA GLY A 372 35.72 -12.02 -5.02
C GLY A 372 37.25 -12.06 -4.98
N PHE A 373 37.80 -13.12 -4.41
CA PHE A 373 39.25 -13.31 -4.33
C PHE A 373 39.77 -14.18 -5.47
N GLU A 374 41.02 -13.95 -5.87
CA GLU A 374 41.72 -14.75 -6.90
C GLU A 374 42.04 -16.17 -6.45
N SER A 375 42.09 -16.41 -5.13
CA SER A 375 42.38 -17.71 -4.56
C SER A 375 41.85 -17.80 -3.14
N ASP A 376 41.59 -19.03 -2.69
CA ASP A 376 41.18 -19.31 -1.31
C ASP A 376 42.22 -18.84 -0.30
N LEU A 377 43.52 -18.93 -0.63
CA LEU A 377 44.59 -18.44 0.23
C LEU A 377 44.47 -16.93 0.52
N LYS A 378 44.17 -16.12 -0.51
CA LYS A 378 43.96 -14.67 -0.36
C LYS A 378 42.71 -14.37 0.45
N ARG A 379 41.62 -15.11 0.21
CA ARG A 379 40.37 -15.00 0.99
C ARG A 379 40.61 -15.27 2.48
N GLU A 380 41.25 -16.38 2.80
CA GLU A 380 41.55 -16.76 4.18
C GLU A 380 42.50 -15.77 4.87
N ALA A 381 43.43 -15.17 4.13
CA ALA A 381 44.27 -14.10 4.66
C ALA A 381 43.45 -12.83 4.98
N ALA A 382 42.51 -12.46 4.11
CA ALA A 382 41.61 -11.32 4.32
C ALA A 382 40.68 -11.54 5.52
N LEU A 383 40.09 -12.73 5.65
CA LEU A 383 39.24 -13.11 6.79
C LEU A 383 40.02 -13.07 8.12
N ARG A 384 41.23 -13.64 8.16
CA ARG A 384 42.08 -13.57 9.36
C ARG A 384 42.45 -12.13 9.73
N LYS A 385 42.70 -11.29 8.74
CA LYS A 385 42.97 -9.86 8.95
C LYS A 385 41.76 -9.17 9.59
N TRP A 386 40.56 -9.42 9.06
CA TRP A 386 39.31 -8.90 9.63
C TRP A 386 39.11 -9.36 11.08
N GLN A 387 39.21 -10.66 11.34
CA GLN A 387 39.02 -11.23 12.68
C GLN A 387 40.00 -10.63 13.71
N ARG A 388 41.25 -10.37 13.32
CA ARG A 388 42.21 -9.69 14.19
C ARG A 388 41.77 -8.27 14.49
N TRP A 389 41.45 -7.50 13.45
CA TRP A 389 41.01 -6.12 13.58
C TRP A 389 39.72 -6.02 14.42
N SER A 390 38.73 -6.87 14.17
CA SER A 390 37.45 -6.90 14.89
C SER A 390 37.65 -7.13 16.40
N ARG A 391 38.46 -8.11 16.80
CA ARG A 391 38.78 -8.37 18.23
C ARG A 391 39.48 -7.22 18.94
N GLU A 392 40.23 -6.40 18.20
CA GLU A 392 40.96 -5.26 18.75
C GLU A 392 40.08 -3.99 18.84
N ASN A 393 39.19 -3.79 17.87
CA ASN A 393 38.51 -2.51 17.66
C ASN A 393 37.00 -2.53 17.95
N LEU A 394 36.36 -3.71 17.99
CA LEU A 394 34.91 -3.84 18.16
C LEU A 394 34.50 -4.43 19.53
N ARG A 395 35.39 -4.39 20.53
CA ARG A 395 35.14 -4.99 21.87
C ARG A 395 33.84 -4.51 22.54
N GLU A 396 33.43 -3.27 22.30
CA GLU A 396 32.17 -2.70 22.83
C GLU A 396 30.93 -3.18 22.05
N VAL A 397 31.06 -3.50 20.76
CA VAL A 397 29.97 -4.05 19.93
C VAL A 397 29.72 -5.53 20.25
N HIS A 398 30.74 -6.22 20.77
CA HIS A 398 30.70 -7.60 21.26
C HIS A 398 30.40 -7.74 22.76
N ALA A 399 30.16 -6.63 23.47
CA ALA A 399 29.74 -6.69 24.85
C ALA A 399 28.28 -7.18 24.90
N GLU A 400 28.09 -8.46 25.19
CA GLU A 400 26.79 -9.04 25.60
C GLU A 400 26.09 -8.07 26.58
N PRO A 401 24.76 -7.87 26.46
CA PRO A 401 24.03 -7.18 27.51
C PRO A 401 24.26 -7.96 28.79
N PHE A 402 24.99 -7.35 29.73
CA PHE A 402 25.29 -7.93 31.02
C PHE A 402 23.96 -8.36 31.63
N ASP A 403 23.70 -9.67 31.63
CA ASP A 403 22.52 -10.27 32.23
C ASP A 403 22.56 -9.94 33.72
N ALA A 404 21.89 -8.85 34.09
CA ALA A 404 21.61 -8.50 35.47
C ALA A 404 20.51 -9.42 36.00
N SER A 405 20.73 -10.73 35.89
CA SER A 405 20.10 -11.74 36.71
C SER A 405 20.97 -11.98 37.95
N GLU A 406 21.34 -10.90 38.65
CA GLU A 406 21.74 -11.02 40.04
C GLU A 406 20.52 -11.48 40.84
N GLY A 407 20.54 -12.77 41.18
CA GLY A 407 19.51 -13.41 41.96
C GLY A 407 19.29 -12.68 43.27
N THR A 408 18.02 -12.42 43.57
CA THR A 408 17.59 -12.30 44.96
C THR A 408 17.41 -13.73 45.48
N ALA A 409 18.44 -14.23 46.15
CA ALA A 409 18.36 -15.46 46.93
C ALA A 409 17.55 -15.19 48.20
N LEU A 410 16.55 -16.07 48.40
CA LEU A 410 15.82 -16.46 49.63
C LEU A 410 15.04 -15.38 50.43
#